data_AF-A0AAW0X294-F1
#
_entry.id   AF-A0AAW0X294-F1
#
_cell.length_a   1.000
_cell.length_b   1.000
_cell.length_c   1.000
_cell.angle_alpha   90.00
_cell.angle_beta   90.00
_cell.angle_gamma   90.00
#
_symmetry.space_group_name_H-M   'P 1'
#
loop_
_entity.id
_entity.type
_entity.pdbx_description
1 polymer ?
#
loop_
_entity_poly.entity_id
_entity_poly.type
_entity_poly.pdbx_seq_one_letter_code
_entity_poly.pdbx_strand_id
1 'polypeptide(L)'
;MLVKNASKVKRNYVETLLGNLDKHKDRYVTRSSLRNHETLEVPTIFFHGTDDEVVPPSQAREMYEMVRNKSIPTALLLFQGEGHGFTRPDTCMKALEAEYCFFAQVFNLTPADLTCDVMIDNLDTWRAES
;
A
#
# COMPACT_ATOMS: atom_id res chain seq x y z
N MET A 1 -5.58 -4.40 11.82
CA MET A 1 -4.72 -3.63 12.75
C MET A 1 -3.64 -4.54 13.33
N LEU A 2 -2.37 -4.14 13.18
CA LEU A 2 -1.15 -4.93 13.46
C LEU A 2 -1.04 -5.62 14.83
N VAL A 3 -1.89 -5.33 15.81
CA VAL A 3 -1.67 -5.79 17.20
C VAL A 3 -2.38 -7.10 17.54
N LYS A 4 -3.57 -7.32 16.97
CA LYS A 4 -4.44 -8.43 17.39
C LYS A 4 -3.91 -9.80 16.94
N ASN A 5 -3.24 -9.87 15.79
CA ASN A 5 -2.76 -11.13 15.20
C ASN A 5 -1.24 -11.16 14.98
N ALA A 6 -0.47 -10.26 15.59
CA ALA A 6 0.98 -10.24 15.41
C ALA A 6 1.71 -11.06 16.47
N SER A 7 2.87 -11.61 16.06
CA SER A 7 3.85 -12.24 16.94
C SER A 7 4.20 -11.33 18.14
N LYS A 8 4.61 -11.94 19.26
CA LYS A 8 4.98 -11.23 20.49
C LYS A 8 5.98 -10.09 20.27
N VAL A 9 6.99 -10.31 19.42
CA VAL A 9 8.02 -9.30 19.09
C VAL A 9 7.41 -8.06 18.45
N LYS A 10 6.52 -8.24 17.48
CA LYS A 10 5.84 -7.13 16.79
C LYS A 10 4.86 -6.40 17.69
N ARG A 11 4.16 -7.12 18.58
CA ARG A 11 3.30 -6.49 19.58
C ARG A 11 4.12 -5.55 20.49
N ASN A 12 5.26 -6.03 20.99
CA ASN A 12 6.17 -5.22 21.80
C ASN A 12 6.74 -4.02 21.04
N TYR A 13 7.03 -4.18 19.75
CA TYR A 13 7.47 -3.08 18.88
C TYR A 13 6.40 -1.99 18.77
N VAL A 14 5.16 -2.35 18.46
CA VAL A 14 4.06 -1.38 18.37
C VAL A 14 3.77 -0.75 19.74
N GLU A 15 3.84 -1.52 20.84
CA GLU A 15 3.68 -0.97 22.18
C GLU A 15 4.80 -0.02 22.58
N THR A 16 6.02 -0.19 22.07
CA THR A 16 7.11 0.77 22.27
C THR A 16 6.83 2.08 21.53
N LEU A 17 6.25 2.01 20.33
CA LEU A 17 5.93 3.20 19.52
C LEU A 17 4.68 3.94 19.98
N LEU A 18 3.64 3.22 20.40
CA LEU A 18 2.31 3.77 20.68
C LEU A 18 1.92 3.73 22.16
N GLY A 19 2.67 3.00 22.98
CA GLY A 19 2.33 2.68 24.36
C GLY A 19 1.46 1.43 24.46
N ASN A 20 1.23 0.96 25.69
CA ASN A 20 0.38 -0.20 25.95
C ASN A 20 -1.04 0.00 25.38
N LEU A 21 -1.54 -1.02 24.67
CA LEU A 21 -2.83 -0.94 23.97
C LEU A 21 -4.00 -0.63 24.92
N ASP A 22 -4.03 -1.24 26.11
CA ASP A 22 -5.16 -1.06 27.03
C ASP A 22 -5.25 0.37 27.57
N LYS A 23 -4.10 1.02 27.75
CA LYS A 23 -3.98 2.38 28.28
C LYS A 23 -4.09 3.47 27.21
N HIS A 24 -3.78 3.15 25.96
CA HIS A 24 -3.63 4.14 24.89
C HIS A 24 -4.39 3.79 23.61
N LYS A 25 -5.58 3.17 23.73
CA LYS A 25 -6.42 2.73 22.59
C LYS A 25 -6.66 3.86 21.57
N ASP A 26 -6.80 5.09 22.04
CA ASP A 26 -6.97 6.29 21.23
C ASP A 26 -5.83 6.48 20.23
N ARG A 27 -4.57 6.26 20.63
CA ARG A 27 -3.39 6.41 19.77
C ARG A 27 -3.38 5.38 18.66
N TYR A 28 -3.77 4.15 18.98
CA TYR A 28 -3.87 3.09 17.99
C TYR A 28 -4.92 3.45 16.93
N VAL A 29 -6.09 3.94 17.34
CA VAL A 29 -7.15 4.34 16.40
C VAL A 29 -6.73 5.54 15.56
N THR A 30 -6.28 6.62 16.19
CA THR A 30 -5.97 7.90 15.52
C THR A 30 -4.77 7.84 14.60
N ARG A 31 -3.80 6.95 14.86
CA ARG A 31 -2.58 6.77 14.03
C ARG A 31 -2.66 5.61 13.04
N SER A 32 -3.80 4.92 12.97
CA SER A 32 -4.01 3.87 11.98
C SER A 32 -4.39 4.49 10.66
N SER A 33 -3.56 4.33 9.62
CA SER A 33 -3.85 4.77 8.25
C SER A 33 -5.22 4.28 7.78
N LEU A 34 -5.57 3.01 8.02
CA LEU A 34 -6.89 2.46 7.68
C LEU A 34 -8.08 3.16 8.34
N ARG A 35 -7.90 3.82 9.50
CA ARG A 35 -9.00 4.48 10.23
C ARG A 35 -8.98 6.00 10.08
N ASN A 36 -7.83 6.57 9.77
CA ASN A 36 -7.63 8.00 9.59
C ASN A 36 -7.21 8.29 8.15
N HIS A 37 -7.98 7.76 7.20
CA HIS A 37 -7.75 7.89 5.77
C HIS A 37 -8.60 9.00 5.14
N GLU A 38 -9.37 9.75 5.94
CA GLU A 38 -10.22 10.83 5.44
C GLU A 38 -9.40 11.85 4.65
N THR A 39 -8.20 12.18 5.12
CA THR A 39 -7.28 13.13 4.46
C THR A 39 -6.47 12.52 3.31
N LEU A 40 -6.62 11.23 3.01
CA LEU A 40 -5.95 10.63 1.86
C LEU A 40 -6.74 10.97 0.60
N GLU A 41 -6.12 11.78 -0.27
CA GLU A 41 -6.74 12.34 -1.49
C GLU A 41 -5.84 12.18 -2.72
N VAL A 42 -4.70 11.51 -2.59
CA VAL A 42 -3.69 11.42 -3.66
C VAL A 42 -3.61 10.01 -4.26
N PRO A 43 -3.38 9.90 -5.58
CA PRO A 43 -3.08 8.64 -6.23
C PRO A 43 -2.02 7.83 -5.49
N THR A 44 -2.28 6.55 -5.24
CA THR A 44 -1.39 5.68 -4.45
C THR A 44 -1.27 4.29 -5.07
N ILE A 45 -0.05 3.74 -5.15
CA ILE A 45 0.21 2.36 -5.58
C ILE A 45 0.76 1.53 -4.41
N PHE A 46 0.37 0.26 -4.34
CA PHE A 46 0.80 -0.69 -3.32
C PHE A 46 1.55 -1.87 -3.93
N PHE A 47 2.65 -2.26 -3.28
CA PHE A 47 3.46 -3.43 -3.63
C PHE A 47 3.59 -4.33 -2.40
N HIS A 48 3.32 -5.63 -2.54
CA HIS A 48 3.38 -6.53 -1.40
C HIS A 48 3.82 -7.95 -1.78
N GLY A 49 4.67 -8.57 -0.97
CA GLY A 49 5.07 -9.98 -1.14
C GLY A 49 4.07 -10.93 -0.49
N THR A 50 3.69 -12.02 -1.16
CA THR A 50 2.62 -12.92 -0.65
C THR A 50 3.03 -13.70 0.59
N ASP A 51 4.33 -13.85 0.80
CA ASP A 51 4.93 -14.65 1.86
C ASP A 51 5.50 -13.73 2.95
N ASP A 52 5.09 -12.45 2.98
CA ASP A 52 5.46 -11.50 4.03
C ASP A 52 4.87 -11.92 5.38
N GLU A 53 5.70 -12.63 6.15
CA GLU A 53 5.38 -13.03 7.51
C GLU A 53 5.44 -11.84 8.49
N VAL A 54 6.10 -10.73 8.14
CA VAL A 54 6.25 -9.53 8.98
C VAL A 54 4.97 -8.70 8.97
N VAL A 55 4.50 -8.32 7.79
CA VAL A 55 3.26 -7.58 7.54
C VAL A 55 2.36 -8.40 6.61
N PRO A 56 1.24 -8.95 7.09
CA PRO A 56 0.37 -9.78 6.28
C PRO A 56 -0.14 -9.08 5.01
N PRO A 57 -0.20 -9.77 3.86
CA PRO A 57 -0.70 -9.20 2.60
C PRO A 57 -2.15 -8.71 2.65
N SER A 58 -2.94 -9.16 3.61
CA SER A 58 -4.30 -8.64 3.83
C SER A 58 -4.30 -7.14 4.12
N GLN A 59 -3.24 -6.59 4.72
CA GLN A 59 -3.17 -5.15 5.02
C GLN A 59 -3.01 -4.31 3.75
N ALA A 60 -2.18 -4.75 2.79
CA ALA A 60 -2.08 -4.09 1.50
C ALA A 60 -3.40 -4.14 0.73
N ARG A 61 -4.11 -5.29 0.77
CA ARG A 61 -5.45 -5.41 0.17
C ARG A 61 -6.48 -4.47 0.84
N GLU A 62 -6.52 -4.43 2.17
CA GLU A 62 -7.40 -3.53 2.91
C GLU A 62 -7.14 -2.05 2.57
N MET A 63 -5.87 -1.65 2.47
CA MET A 63 -5.49 -0.29 2.07
C MET A 63 -5.88 0.01 0.62
N TYR A 64 -5.59 -0.89 -0.33
CA TYR A 64 -5.97 -0.75 -1.73
C TYR A 64 -7.48 -0.57 -1.90
N GLU A 65 -8.29 -1.44 -1.29
CA GLU A 65 -9.75 -1.36 -1.36
C GLU A 65 -10.27 -0.06 -0.74
N MET A 66 -9.68 0.39 0.35
CA MET A 66 -10.03 1.67 0.96
C MET A 66 -9.75 2.86 0.02
N VAL A 67 -8.59 2.92 -0.64
CA VAL A 67 -8.28 3.98 -1.63
C VAL A 67 -9.21 3.89 -2.83
N ARG A 68 -9.43 2.67 -3.33
CA ARG A 68 -10.30 2.40 -4.47
C ARG A 68 -11.73 2.86 -4.23
N ASN A 69 -12.29 2.56 -3.06
CA ASN A 69 -13.65 2.94 -2.66
C ASN A 69 -13.82 4.45 -2.46
N LYS A 70 -12.73 5.20 -2.34
CA LYS A 70 -12.73 6.67 -2.34
C LYS A 70 -12.68 7.28 -3.74
N SER A 71 -12.77 6.46 -4.79
CA SER A 71 -12.63 6.89 -6.19
C SER A 71 -11.28 7.55 -6.51
N ILE A 72 -10.25 7.30 -5.67
CA ILE A 72 -8.90 7.81 -5.89
C ILE A 72 -8.14 6.81 -6.77
N PRO A 73 -7.27 7.28 -7.71
CA PRO A 73 -6.47 6.40 -8.54
C PRO A 73 -5.56 5.48 -7.72
N THR A 74 -5.65 4.18 -7.96
CA THR A 74 -4.89 3.21 -7.17
C THR A 74 -4.56 1.93 -7.92
N ALA A 75 -3.50 1.26 -7.51
CA ALA A 75 -3.09 -0.04 -8.03
C ALA A 75 -2.49 -0.90 -6.92
N LEU A 76 -2.62 -2.23 -7.05
CA LEU A 76 -2.02 -3.20 -6.13
C LEU A 76 -1.32 -4.30 -6.91
N LEU A 77 -0.02 -4.48 -6.66
CA LEU A 77 0.76 -5.59 -7.18
C LEU A 77 1.19 -6.52 -6.04
N LEU A 78 0.82 -7.80 -6.18
CA LEU A 78 1.21 -8.86 -5.25
C LEU A 78 2.25 -9.77 -5.90
N PHE A 79 3.42 -9.88 -5.30
CA PHE A 79 4.52 -10.68 -5.81
C PHE A 79 4.55 -12.05 -5.11
N GLN A 80 4.28 -13.09 -5.89
CA GLN A 80 4.24 -14.47 -5.40
C GLN A 80 5.62 -14.94 -4.96
N GLY A 81 5.70 -15.53 -3.77
CA GLY A 81 6.93 -16.07 -3.18
C GLY A 81 7.87 -15.03 -2.59
N GLU A 82 7.51 -13.74 -2.61
CA GLU A 82 8.30 -12.68 -1.99
C GLU A 82 7.84 -12.41 -0.56
N GLY A 83 8.79 -12.12 0.32
CA GLY A 83 8.56 -11.87 1.74
C GLY A 83 8.55 -10.38 2.12
N HIS A 84 9.09 -10.06 3.30
CA HIS A 84 9.25 -8.68 3.75
C HIS A 84 10.45 -8.01 3.08
N GLY A 85 10.17 -7.28 1.99
CA GLY A 85 11.18 -6.73 1.09
C GLY A 85 11.48 -7.68 -0.08
N PHE A 86 11.59 -7.11 -1.28
CA PHE A 86 11.81 -7.88 -2.50
C PHE A 86 13.28 -8.25 -2.65
N THR A 87 13.55 -9.52 -2.97
CA THR A 87 14.92 -10.03 -3.08
C THR A 87 15.24 -10.53 -4.48
N ARG A 88 14.25 -11.00 -5.24
CA ARG A 88 14.50 -11.47 -6.59
C ARG A 88 14.66 -10.27 -7.54
N PRO A 89 15.69 -10.27 -8.39
CA PRO A 89 15.96 -9.15 -9.30
C PRO A 89 14.78 -8.83 -10.24
N ASP A 90 14.03 -9.83 -10.68
CA ASP A 90 12.88 -9.67 -11.56
C ASP A 90 11.70 -9.00 -10.85
N THR A 91 11.44 -9.36 -9.59
CA THR A 91 10.48 -8.66 -8.73
C THR A 91 10.87 -7.19 -8.55
N CYS A 92 12.13 -6.92 -8.20
CA CYS A 92 12.62 -5.56 -7.98
C CYS A 92 12.48 -4.71 -9.26
N MET A 93 12.85 -5.27 -10.41
CA MET A 93 12.70 -4.61 -11.71
C MET A 93 11.23 -4.31 -12.01
N LYS A 94 10.33 -5.30 -11.88
CA LYS A 94 8.91 -5.11 -12.14
C LYS A 94 8.26 -4.11 -11.18
N ALA A 95 8.66 -4.07 -9.91
CA ALA A 95 8.19 -3.08 -8.95
C ALA A 95 8.60 -1.65 -9.35
N LEU A 96 9.87 -1.46 -9.76
CA LEU A 96 10.38 -0.16 -10.22
C LEU A 96 9.72 0.30 -11.53
N GLU A 97 9.56 -0.61 -12.49
CA GLU A 97 8.85 -0.34 -13.75
C GLU A 97 7.40 0.05 -13.47
N ALA A 98 6.72 -0.68 -12.59
CA ALA A 98 5.34 -0.39 -12.23
C ALA A 98 5.20 0.95 -11.49
N GLU A 99 6.13 1.29 -10.59
CA GLU A 99 6.19 2.59 -9.92
C GLU A 99 6.37 3.72 -10.94
N TYR A 100 7.34 3.60 -11.85
CA TYR A 100 7.56 4.58 -12.92
C TYR A 100 6.31 4.74 -13.80
N CYS A 101 5.70 3.63 -14.21
CA CYS A 101 4.49 3.64 -15.00
C CYS A 101 3.29 4.24 -14.28
N PHE A 102 3.18 4.00 -12.97
CA PHE A 102 2.15 4.62 -12.15
C PHE A 102 2.29 6.14 -12.16
N PHE A 103 3.49 6.65 -11.91
CA PHE A 103 3.75 8.09 -11.95
C PHE A 103 3.54 8.68 -13.34
N ALA A 104 4.05 8.02 -14.39
CA ALA A 104 3.88 8.50 -15.75
C ALA A 104 2.40 8.60 -16.13
N GLN A 105 1.59 7.58 -15.83
CA GLN A 105 0.15 7.62 -16.08
C GLN A 105 -0.54 8.68 -15.21
N VAL A 106 -0.31 8.72 -13.89
CA VAL A 106 -0.95 9.70 -13.01
C VAL A 106 -0.63 11.14 -13.41
N PHE A 107 0.62 11.45 -13.74
CA PHE A 107 1.05 12.78 -14.15
C PHE A 107 0.86 13.07 -15.65
N ASN A 108 0.26 12.14 -16.40
CA ASN A 108 0.03 12.26 -17.84
C ASN A 108 1.32 12.53 -18.64
N LEU A 109 2.40 11.84 -18.26
CA LEU A 109 3.69 11.86 -18.94
C LEU A 109 3.79 10.69 -19.92
N THR A 110 4.57 10.88 -20.99
CA THR A 110 4.94 9.78 -21.88
C THR A 110 6.17 9.07 -21.32
N PRO A 111 6.09 7.78 -20.96
CA PRO A 111 7.24 7.01 -20.52
C PRO A 111 8.25 6.86 -21.66
N ALA A 112 9.54 7.02 -21.36
CA ALA A 112 10.60 6.69 -22.32
C ALA A 112 10.88 5.19 -22.28
N ASP A 113 10.90 4.55 -23.44
CA ASP A 113 11.39 3.17 -23.64
C ASP A 113 10.72 2.08 -22.78
N LEU A 114 9.50 2.32 -22.28
CA LEU A 114 8.74 1.36 -21.50
C LEU A 114 7.27 1.37 -21.88
N THR A 115 6.71 0.19 -22.11
CA THR A 115 5.26 0.04 -22.23
C THR A 115 4.67 -0.11 -20.84
N CYS A 116 3.76 0.79 -20.49
CA CYS A 116 3.10 0.75 -19.18
C CYS A 116 1.85 -0.12 -19.21
N ASP A 117 1.93 -1.25 -18.51
CA ASP A 117 0.87 -2.24 -18.37
C ASP A 117 0.18 -2.21 -16.99
N VAL A 118 0.54 -1.25 -16.14
CA VAL A 118 -0.06 -1.08 -14.81
C VAL A 118 -1.50 -0.60 -14.97
N MET A 119 -2.44 -1.46 -14.59
CA MET A 119 -3.85 -1.10 -14.46
C MET A 119 -4.05 -0.25 -13.21
N ILE A 120 -4.57 0.97 -13.40
CA ILE A 120 -4.85 1.91 -12.32
C ILE A 120 -6.37 2.08 -12.23
N ASP A 121 -6.99 1.56 -11.17
CA ASP A 121 -8.40 1.78 -10.90
C ASP A 121 -8.68 3.28 -10.73
N ASN A 122 -9.87 3.72 -11.13
CA ASN A 122 -10.37 5.10 -11.01
C ASN A 122 -9.59 6.19 -11.79
N LEU A 123 -8.56 5.86 -12.58
CA LEU A 123 -7.74 6.87 -13.26
C LEU A 123 -8.53 7.73 -14.25
N ASP A 124 -9.34 7.11 -15.10
CA ASP A 124 -10.06 7.83 -16.16
C ASP A 124 -11.14 8.76 -15.59
N THR A 125 -11.89 8.26 -14.59
CA THR A 125 -12.90 9.06 -13.88
C THR A 125 -12.26 10.22 -13.15
N TRP A 126 -11.12 9.99 -12.48
CA TRP A 126 -10.38 11.02 -11.78
C TRP A 126 -9.92 12.15 -12.71
N ARG A 127 -9.39 11.81 -13.89
CA ARG A 127 -8.95 12.79 -14.89
C ARG A 127 -10.10 13.60 -15.49
N ALA A 128 -11.30 13.04 -15.56
CA ALA A 128 -12.47 13.77 -16.06
C ALA A 128 -12.98 14.82 -15.05
N GLU A 129 -12.67 14.65 -13.77
CA GLU A 129 -13.12 15.51 -12.67
C GLU A 129 -12.06 16.52 -12.20
N SER A 130 -10.81 16.39 -12.70
CA SER A 130 -9.64 17.23 -12.36
C SER A 130 -9.38 18.31 -13.40
#